data_AF-A0A1J5QAG6-F1
#
_entry.id   AF-A0A1J5QAG6-F1
#
_cell.length_a   1.000
_cell.length_b   1.000
_cell.length_c   1.000
_cell.angle_alpha   90.00
_cell.angle_beta   90.00
_cell.angle_gamma   90.00
#
_symmetry.space_group_name_H-M   'P 1'
#
loop_
_entity.id
_entity.type
_entity.pdbx_description
1 polymer ?
#
loop_
_entity_poly.entity_id
_entity_poly.type
_entity_poly.pdbx_seq_one_letter_code
_entity_poly.pdbx_strand_id
1 'polypeptide(L)' 'MAPATLVAQGAAYVDLDGPLLLSEDRDTPLFYNDAGVHPPEAALWG' A
#
# COMPACT_ATOMS: atom_id res chain seq x y z
N MET A 1 -5.58 1.90 -2.60
CA MET A 1 -4.77 1.74 -1.37
C MET A 1 -3.72 2.83 -1.21
N ALA A 2 -2.93 3.16 -2.24
CA ALA A 2 -1.79 4.09 -2.13
C ALA A 2 -2.00 5.36 -1.28
N PRO A 3 -3.07 6.17 -1.45
CA PRO A 3 -3.28 7.36 -0.62
C PRO A 3 -3.52 7.07 0.86
N ALA A 4 -4.06 5.88 1.18
CA ALA A 4 -4.37 5.49 2.55
C ALA A 4 -3.10 5.30 3.40
N THR A 5 -1.93 5.11 2.80
CA THR A 5 -0.63 5.07 3.51
C THR A 5 -0.33 6.37 4.27
N LEU A 6 -0.89 7.51 3.82
CA LEU A 6 -0.77 8.79 4.52
C LEU A 6 -1.67 8.88 5.76
N VAL A 7 -2.93 8.44 5.64
CA VAL A 7 -3.91 8.49 6.73
C VAL A 7 -3.67 7.37 7.77
N ALA A 8 -3.03 6.28 7.35
CA ALA A 8 -2.65 5.14 8.18
C ALA A 8 -1.60 5.49 9.25
N GLN A 9 -0.87 6.59 9.10
CA GLN A 9 0.22 6.95 10.00
C GLN A 9 -0.30 7.20 11.43
N GLY A 10 0.22 6.44 12.39
CA GLY A 10 -0.17 6.55 13.80
C GLY A 10 -1.50 5.87 14.16
N ALA A 11 -2.18 5.23 13.21
CA ALA A 11 -3.32 4.39 13.52
C ALA A 11 -2.86 3.12 14.27
N ALA A 12 -3.64 2.69 15.26
CA ALA A 12 -3.33 1.47 16.03
C ALA A 12 -3.43 0.20 15.18
N TYR A 13 -4.36 0.19 14.22
CA TYR A 13 -4.57 -0.89 13.27
C TYR A 13 -4.94 -0.31 11.92
N VAL A 14 -4.44 -0.93 10.87
CA VAL A 14 -4.77 -0.62 9.48
C VAL A 14 -4.91 -1.92 8.71
N ASP A 15 -5.86 -1.94 7.80
CA ASP A 15 -6.05 -3.04 6.86
C ASP A 15 -5.84 -2.50 5.44
N LEU A 16 -4.66 -2.79 4.89
CA LEU A 16 -4.21 -2.31 3.57
C LEU A 16 -3.70 -3.47 2.71
N ASP A 17 -4.29 -4.66 2.86
CA ASP A 17 -3.83 -5.91 2.22
C ASP A 17 -4.49 -6.22 0.87
N GLY A 18 -5.57 -5.54 0.49
CA GLY A 18 -6.34 -5.80 -0.73
C GLY A 18 -5.53 -6.07 -2.02
N PRO A 19 -4.43 -5.36 -2.34
CA PRO A 19 -3.57 -5.66 -3.48
C PRO A 19 -2.95 -7.06 -3.44
N LEU A 20 -2.67 -7.60 -2.25
CA LEU A 20 -2.17 -8.97 -2.05
C LEU A 20 -3.24 -10.04 -2.37
N LEU A 21 -4.51 -9.64 -2.45
CA LEU A 21 -5.64 -10.52 -2.73
C LEU A 21 -6.05 -10.51 -4.22
N LEU A 22 -5.40 -9.68 -5.05
CA LEU A 22 -5.65 -9.62 -6.47
C LEU A 22 -4.86 -10.71 -7.21
N SER A 23 -5.44 -11.29 -8.26
CA SER A 23 -4.72 -12.20 -9.16
C SER A 23 -3.66 -11.48 -9.98
N GLU A 24 -3.87 -10.18 -10.22
CA GLU A 24 -2.98 -9.28 -10.94
C GLU A 24 -3.18 -7.87 -10.36
N ASP A 25 -2.08 -7.20 -10.00
CA ASP A 25 -2.08 -5.79 -9.63
C ASP A 25 -1.54 -4.96 -10.81
N ARG A 26 -1.61 -3.63 -10.68
CA ARG A 26 -1.07 -2.67 -11.65
C ARG A 26 0.47 -2.76 -11.78
N ASP A 27 1.00 -2.32 -12.93
CA ASP A 27 2.43 -2.38 -13.28
C ASP A 27 3.37 -1.80 -12.21
N THR A 28 2.97 -0.70 -11.57
CA THR A 28 3.64 -0.14 -10.38
C THR A 28 2.76 -0.40 -9.16
N PRO A 29 2.98 -1.49 -8.40
CA PRO A 29 2.18 -1.82 -7.23
C PRO A 29 2.66 -1.09 -5.97
N LEU A 30 1.88 -1.17 -4.89
CA LEU A 30 2.42 -0.86 -3.57
C LEU A 30 3.48 -1.91 -3.19
N PHE A 31 4.56 -1.46 -2.56
CA PHE A 31 5.57 -2.37 -2.05
C PHE A 31 5.21 -2.90 -0.66
N TYR A 32 5.37 -4.21 -0.48
CA TYR A 32 5.12 -4.94 0.76
C TYR A 32 6.35 -5.76 1.12
N ASN A 33 6.69 -5.79 2.42
CA ASN A 33 7.69 -6.71 2.96
C ASN A 33 7.35 -7.08 4.43
N ASP A 34 8.28 -7.70 5.15
CA ASP A 34 8.09 -8.11 6.54
C ASP A 34 7.79 -6.95 7.51
N ALA A 35 8.10 -5.71 7.14
CA ALA A 35 7.77 -4.50 7.90
C ALA A 35 6.37 -3.94 7.55
N GLY A 36 5.63 -4.59 6.65
CA GLY A 36 4.31 -4.17 6.19
C GLY A 36 4.33 -3.43 4.85
N VAL A 37 3.34 -2.55 4.66
CA VAL A 37 3.16 -1.74 3.43
C VAL A 37 4.00 -0.46 3.47
N HIS A 38 4.59 -0.09 2.34
CA HIS A 38 5.44 1.09 2.20
C HIS A 38 4.73 2.25 1.49
N PRO A 39 5.19 3.51 1.66
CA PRO A 39 4.67 4.63 0.89
C PRO A 39 4.74 4.36 -0.62
N PRO A 40 3.75 4.82 -1.40
CA PRO A 40 3.75 4.62 -2.84
C PRO A 40 4.89 5.41 -3.51
N GLU A 41 5.38 4.86 -4.62
CA GLU A 41 6.17 5.64 -5.57
C GLU A 41 5.26 6.67 -6.27
N ALA A 42 5.81 7.82 -6.67
CA ALA A 42 5.10 8.85 -7.43
C ALA A 42 4.48 8.30 -8.74
N ALA A 43 5.17 7.34 -9.38
CA ALA A 43 4.68 6.65 -10.57
C ALA A 43 3.37 5.88 -10.32
N LEU A 44 3.12 5.41 -9.09
CA LEU A 44 1.85 4.84 -8.67
C LEU A 44 0.87 5.94 -8.25
N TRP A 45 1.30 6.79 -7.31
CA TRP A 45 0.47 7.87 -6.78
C TRP A 45 1.32 8.89 -6.01
N GLY A 46 1.20 10.17 -6.39
CA GLY A 46 1.94 11.29 -5.79
C GLY A 46 3.17 11.66 -6.58
#